data_AF-A0A388JJS7-F1
#
_entry.id   AF-A0A388JJS7-F1
#
_cell.length_a   1.000
_cell.length_b   1.000
_cell.length_c   1.000
_cell.angle_alpha   90.00
_cell.angle_beta   90.00
_cell.angle_gamma   90.00
#
_symmetry.space_group_name_H-M   'P 1'
#
loop_
_entity.id
_entity.type
_entity.pdbx_description
1 polymer ?
#
loop_
_entity_poly.entity_id
_entity_poly.type
_entity_poly.pdbx_seq_one_letter_code
_entity_poly.pdbx_strand_id
1 'polypeptide(L)'
;AFGAGKEVPIRAELMQYERRFVELSDEIRWKLQETRKYYATYNSSMDSNKVLEKEIALLSSIQSRFDQAIATPQGREKLLESLSAIAASVKASEQKAEQKVKGELETLSMLKNRHAMAVAAQRQYFALLKQLQEECARGERLHQTLQGKAMQAAASC
;
A
#
# COMPACT_ATOMS: atom_id res chain seq x y z
N ALA A 1 44.96 1.75 5.77
CA ALA A 1 45.58 1.20 4.55
C ALA A 1 44.46 0.75 3.60
N PHE A 2 44.03 1.65 2.71
CA PHE A 2 43.11 1.34 1.61
C PHE A 2 43.96 1.22 0.36
N GLY A 3 44.29 -0.01 -0.04
CA GLY A 3 45.13 -0.24 -1.21
C GLY A 3 45.62 -1.67 -1.29
N ALA A 4 44.82 -2.56 -1.89
CA ALA A 4 45.27 -3.77 -2.57
C ALA A 4 44.15 -4.28 -3.50
N GLY A 5 44.44 -4.36 -4.81
CA GLY A 5 43.71 -5.19 -5.78
C GLY A 5 42.39 -4.65 -6.33
N LYS A 6 42.41 -3.95 -7.47
CA LYS A 6 41.27 -3.97 -8.40
C LYS A 6 41.31 -5.28 -9.20
N GLU A 7 41.11 -6.41 -8.53
CA GLU A 7 40.77 -7.67 -9.21
C GLU A 7 39.33 -7.57 -9.71
N VAL A 8 39.12 -7.92 -10.98
CA VAL A 8 37.76 -7.99 -11.54
C VAL A 8 37.07 -9.18 -10.89
N PRO A 9 35.90 -9.01 -10.25
CA PRO A 9 35.24 -10.08 -9.53
C PRO A 9 34.98 -11.29 -10.45
N ILE A 10 35.27 -12.48 -9.94
CA ILE A 10 35.04 -13.71 -10.69
C ILE A 10 33.52 -13.91 -10.81
N ARG A 11 33.06 -14.58 -11.88
CA ARG A 11 31.63 -14.84 -12.13
C ARG A 11 30.87 -15.37 -10.91
N ALA A 12 31.50 -16.23 -10.10
CA ALA A 12 30.90 -16.75 -8.88
C ALA A 12 30.65 -15.66 -7.82
N GLU A 13 31.58 -14.72 -7.66
CA GLU A 13 31.46 -13.58 -6.75
C GLU A 13 30.38 -12.60 -7.22
N LEU A 14 30.29 -12.35 -8.54
CA LEU A 14 29.21 -11.55 -9.12
C LEU A 14 27.83 -12.15 -8.83
N MET A 15 27.67 -13.46 -9.01
CA MET A 15 26.41 -14.15 -8.69
C MET A 15 26.09 -14.08 -7.19
N GLN A 16 27.10 -14.15 -6.32
CA GLN A 16 26.91 -14.00 -4.88
C GLN A 16 26.44 -12.58 -4.52
N TYR A 17 27.04 -11.53 -5.12
CA TYR A 17 26.61 -10.16 -4.91
C TYR A 17 25.21 -9.91 -5.43
N GLU A 18 24.87 -10.43 -6.61
CA GLU A 18 23.52 -10.32 -7.17
C GLU A 18 22.48 -10.92 -6.22
N ARG A 19 22.72 -12.13 -5.73
CA ARG A 19 21.84 -12.77 -4.74
C ARG A 19 21.70 -11.95 -3.46
N ARG A 20 22.83 -11.46 -2.92
CA ARG A 20 22.82 -10.66 -1.68
C ARG A 20 22.12 -9.31 -1.87
N PHE A 21 22.18 -8.73 -3.07
CA PHE A 21 21.47 -7.50 -3.39
C PHE A 21 19.95 -7.72 -3.44
N VAL A 22 19.50 -8.85 -3.99
CA VAL A 22 18.09 -9.26 -3.96
C VAL A 22 17.62 -9.46 -2.52
N GLU A 23 18.38 -10.22 -1.71
CA GLU A 23 18.06 -10.47 -0.30
C GLU A 23 17.95 -9.15 0.49
N LEU A 24 18.91 -8.23 0.33
CA LEU A 24 18.87 -6.91 0.96
C LEU A 24 17.67 -6.07 0.47
N SER A 25 17.38 -6.11 -0.82
CA SER A 25 16.24 -5.38 -1.40
C SER A 25 14.91 -5.87 -0.82
N ASP A 26 14.78 -7.17 -0.62
CA ASP A 26 13.61 -7.77 0.01
C ASP A 26 13.54 -7.40 1.49
N GLU A 27 14.64 -7.46 2.23
CA GLU A 27 14.68 -7.04 3.65
C GLU A 27 14.28 -5.57 3.83
N ILE A 28 14.79 -4.66 2.99
CA ILE A 28 14.39 -3.25 2.98
C ILE A 28 12.89 -3.11 2.72
N ARG A 29 12.34 -3.87 1.76
CA ARG A 29 10.90 -3.86 1.45
C ARG A 29 10.07 -4.34 2.65
N TRP A 30 10.51 -5.41 3.32
CA TRP A 30 9.87 -5.93 4.52
C TRP A 30 9.87 -4.91 5.66
N LYS A 31 11.02 -4.30 5.95
CA LYS A 31 11.14 -3.25 6.98
C LYS A 31 10.31 -2.02 6.67
N LEU A 32 10.23 -1.60 5.41
CA LEU A 32 9.35 -0.51 5.00
C LEU A 32 7.87 -0.85 5.23
N GLN A 33 7.46 -2.08 4.89
CA GLN A 33 6.08 -2.54 5.11
C GLN A 33 5.75 -2.60 6.61
N GLU A 34 6.66 -3.13 7.42
CA GLU A 34 6.54 -3.18 8.87
C GLU A 34 6.41 -1.77 9.48
N THR A 35 7.31 -0.86 9.10
CA THR A 35 7.28 0.54 9.54
C THR A 35 5.96 1.23 9.19
N ARG A 36 5.45 1.04 7.98
CA ARG A 36 4.15 1.58 7.56
C ARG A 36 2.99 1.05 8.41
N LYS A 37 3.01 -0.24 8.77
CA LYS A 37 2.00 -0.83 9.67
C LYS A 37 2.04 -0.18 11.05
N TYR A 38 3.24 -0.02 11.62
CA TYR A 38 3.41 0.65 12.91
C TYR A 38 2.86 2.08 12.91
N TYR A 39 3.20 2.88 11.90
CA TYR A 39 2.67 4.23 11.78
C TYR A 39 1.15 4.26 11.58
N ALA A 40 0.58 3.32 10.80
CA ALA A 40 -0.86 3.23 10.61
C ALA A 40 -1.59 2.95 11.94
N THR A 41 -1.09 1.97 12.72
CA THR A 41 -1.65 1.65 14.04
C THR A 41 -1.48 2.82 15.01
N TYR A 42 -0.30 3.43 15.07
CA TYR A 42 -0.03 4.58 15.92
C TYR A 42 -0.97 5.75 15.60
N ASN A 43 -1.10 6.12 14.33
CA ASN A 43 -1.97 7.22 13.89
C ASN A 43 -3.43 6.94 14.25
N SER A 44 -3.91 5.70 14.06
CA SER A 44 -5.26 5.29 14.47
C SER A 44 -5.48 5.47 15.97
N SER A 45 -4.56 4.97 16.81
CA SER A 45 -4.63 5.14 18.26
C SER A 45 -4.54 6.60 18.70
N MET A 46 -3.71 7.41 18.03
CA MET A 46 -3.58 8.84 18.29
C MET A 46 -4.89 9.57 17.98
N ASP A 47 -5.53 9.24 16.85
CA ASP A 47 -6.81 9.84 16.47
C ASP A 47 -7.95 9.41 17.41
N SER A 48 -7.98 8.16 17.86
CA SER A 48 -8.90 7.72 18.92
C SER A 48 -8.66 8.50 20.22
N ASN A 49 -7.41 8.68 20.64
CA ASN A 49 -7.07 9.42 21.84
C ASN A 49 -7.55 10.89 21.76
N LYS A 50 -7.33 11.57 20.63
CA LYS A 50 -7.85 12.94 20.41
C LYS A 50 -9.37 13.04 20.52
N VAL A 51 -10.11 12.00 20.13
CA VAL A 51 -11.58 11.99 20.28
C VAL A 51 -11.94 11.81 21.76
N LEU A 52 -11.30 10.88 22.46
CA LEU A 52 -11.51 10.65 23.89
C LEU A 52 -11.19 11.90 24.73
N GLU A 53 -10.09 12.61 24.43
CA GLU A 53 -9.75 13.87 25.11
C GLU A 53 -10.85 14.92 24.96
N LYS A 54 -11.47 15.02 23.77
CA LYS A 54 -12.59 15.94 23.52
C LYS A 54 -13.84 15.51 24.29
N GLU A 55 -14.13 14.22 24.36
CA GLU A 55 -15.25 13.69 25.15
C GLU A 55 -15.06 13.97 26.65
N ILE A 56 -13.87 13.74 27.18
CA ILE A 56 -13.53 14.05 28.58
C ILE A 56 -13.71 15.54 28.85
N ALA A 57 -13.20 16.41 27.97
CA ALA A 57 -13.35 17.86 28.12
C ALA A 57 -14.83 18.30 28.09
N LEU A 58 -15.63 17.70 27.20
CA LEU A 58 -17.06 17.96 27.09
C LEU A 58 -17.81 17.53 28.37
N LEU A 59 -17.58 16.30 28.83
CA LEU A 59 -18.20 15.77 30.05
C LEU A 59 -17.81 16.59 31.29
N SER A 60 -16.53 16.99 31.39
CA SER A 60 -16.04 17.85 32.46
C SER A 60 -16.75 19.21 32.45
N SER A 61 -16.95 19.80 31.27
CA SER A 61 -17.69 21.06 31.12
C SER A 61 -19.16 20.91 31.54
N ILE A 62 -19.83 19.82 31.14
CA ILE A 62 -21.22 19.55 31.55
C ILE A 62 -21.30 19.41 33.07
N GLN A 63 -20.42 18.60 33.66
CA GLN A 63 -20.37 18.35 35.10
C GLN A 63 -20.18 19.63 35.89
N SER A 64 -19.24 20.51 35.48
CA SER A 64 -18.96 21.77 36.17
C SER A 64 -20.16 22.73 36.23
N ARG A 65 -21.09 22.64 35.27
CA ARG A 65 -22.28 23.50 35.17
C ARG A 65 -23.52 22.87 35.80
N PHE A 66 -23.50 21.56 36.05
CA PHE A 66 -24.67 20.78 36.39
C PHE A 66 -25.34 21.24 37.69
N ASP A 67 -24.59 21.35 38.79
CA ASP A 67 -25.12 21.69 40.11
C ASP A 67 -25.76 23.09 40.13
N GLN A 68 -25.16 24.05 39.43
CA GLN A 68 -25.69 25.41 39.31
C GLN A 68 -26.95 25.46 38.44
N ALA A 69 -26.95 24.71 37.34
CA ALA A 69 -28.08 24.68 36.41
C ALA A 69 -29.31 23.99 37.03
N ILE A 70 -29.12 22.89 37.76
CA ILE A 70 -30.24 22.15 38.36
C ILE A 70 -30.90 22.88 39.54
N ALA A 71 -30.21 23.86 40.14
CA ALA A 71 -30.72 24.62 41.28
C ALA A 71 -31.93 25.52 40.92
N THR A 72 -32.11 25.88 39.65
CA THR A 72 -33.18 26.80 39.22
C THR A 72 -34.00 26.22 38.05
N PRO A 73 -35.31 26.50 37.95
CA PRO A 73 -36.13 26.06 36.81
C PRO A 73 -35.57 26.53 35.46
N GLN A 74 -35.15 27.80 35.39
CA GLN A 74 -34.56 28.37 34.16
C GLN A 74 -33.19 27.75 33.81
N GLY A 75 -32.38 27.41 34.82
CA GLY A 75 -31.12 26.70 34.61
C GLY A 75 -31.32 25.29 34.06
N ARG A 76 -32.35 24.57 34.55
CA ARG A 76 -32.72 23.24 34.04
C ARG A 76 -33.10 23.26 32.56
N GLU A 77 -33.89 24.26 32.16
CA GLU A 77 -34.32 24.44 30.77
C GLU A 77 -33.11 24.71 29.86
N LYS A 78 -32.22 25.64 30.23
CA LYS A 78 -30.98 25.91 29.49
C LYS A 78 -30.05 24.70 29.41
N LEU A 79 -29.96 23.90 30.48
CA LEU A 79 -29.18 22.67 30.48
C LEU A 79 -29.74 21.67 29.46
N LEU A 80 -31.06 21.47 29.43
CA LEU A 80 -31.73 20.60 28.46
C LEU A 80 -31.49 21.07 27.02
N GLU A 81 -31.62 22.36 26.73
CA GLU A 81 -31.30 22.93 25.42
C GLU A 81 -29.85 22.64 25.01
N SER A 82 -28.90 22.84 25.94
CA SER A 82 -27.48 22.60 25.67
C SER A 82 -27.17 21.13 25.39
N LEU A 83 -27.77 20.20 26.16
CA LEU A 83 -27.60 18.76 25.96
C LEU A 83 -28.22 18.30 24.63
N SER A 84 -29.38 18.85 24.27
CA SER A 84 -30.01 18.60 22.97
C SER A 84 -29.12 19.06 21.81
N ALA A 85 -28.55 20.26 21.91
CA ALA A 85 -27.63 20.79 20.91
C ALA A 85 -26.34 19.96 20.79
N ILE A 86 -25.79 19.49 21.92
CA ILE A 86 -24.63 18.59 21.94
C ILE A 86 -24.97 17.27 21.25
N ALA A 87 -26.10 16.64 21.59
CA ALA A 87 -26.53 15.39 20.97
C ALA A 87 -26.69 15.53 19.45
N ALA A 88 -27.28 16.65 18.98
CA ALA A 88 -27.40 16.94 17.56
C ALA A 88 -26.03 17.10 16.88
N SER A 89 -25.09 17.79 17.52
CA SER A 89 -23.73 17.98 17.00
C SER A 89 -22.93 16.67 16.91
N VAL A 90 -23.04 15.81 17.92
CA VAL A 90 -22.41 14.47 17.93
C VAL A 90 -22.98 13.62 16.80
N LYS A 91 -24.31 13.58 16.64
CA LYS A 91 -24.97 12.85 15.56
C LYS A 91 -24.56 13.34 14.16
N ALA A 92 -24.44 14.65 13.97
CA ALA A 92 -23.96 15.21 12.71
C ALA A 92 -22.50 14.84 12.43
N SER A 93 -21.66 14.79 13.47
CA SER A 93 -20.25 14.39 13.36
C SER A 93 -20.11 12.90 13.03
N GLU A 94 -20.92 12.05 13.65
CA GLU A 94 -21.03 10.61 13.35
C GLU A 94 -21.42 10.38 11.88
N GLN A 95 -22.51 11.00 11.41
CA GLN A 95 -22.94 10.88 10.02
C GLN A 95 -21.87 11.31 9.02
N LYS A 96 -21.13 12.38 9.33
CA LYS A 96 -20.01 12.84 8.49
C LYS A 96 -18.86 11.84 8.48
N ALA A 97 -18.57 11.18 9.61
CA ALA A 97 -17.56 10.13 9.68
C ALA A 97 -17.98 8.89 8.86
N GLU A 98 -19.24 8.46 8.98
CA GLU A 98 -19.78 7.35 8.20
C GLU A 98 -19.73 7.61 6.69
N GLN A 99 -20.09 8.81 6.25
CA GLN A 99 -19.99 9.22 4.84
C GLN A 99 -18.55 9.14 4.32
N LYS A 100 -17.57 9.58 5.13
CA LYS A 100 -16.15 9.45 4.77
C LYS A 100 -15.74 7.99 4.63
N VAL A 101 -16.10 7.14 5.61
CA VAL A 101 -15.79 5.70 5.56
C VAL A 101 -16.37 5.08 4.29
N LYS A 102 -17.61 5.41 3.95
CA LYS A 102 -18.25 4.92 2.72
C LYS A 102 -17.47 5.35 1.46
N GLY A 103 -17.09 6.63 1.35
CA GLY A 103 -16.31 7.13 0.22
C GLY A 103 -14.92 6.49 0.09
N GLU A 104 -14.25 6.24 1.20
CA GLU A 104 -12.97 5.53 1.23
C GLU A 104 -13.13 4.05 0.80
N LEU A 105 -14.21 3.37 1.19
CA LEU A 105 -14.50 2.00 0.76
C LEU A 105 -14.77 1.90 -0.75
N GLU A 106 -15.52 2.86 -1.30
CA GLU A 106 -15.76 2.96 -2.74
C GLU A 106 -14.44 3.18 -3.50
N THR A 107 -13.60 4.09 -3.02
CA THR A 107 -12.28 4.37 -3.59
C THR A 107 -11.37 3.14 -3.52
N LEU A 108 -11.35 2.43 -2.39
CA LEU A 108 -10.61 1.19 -2.21
C LEU A 108 -11.06 0.11 -3.19
N SER A 109 -12.37 -0.05 -3.38
CA SER A 109 -12.95 -1.00 -4.34
C SER A 109 -12.50 -0.69 -5.77
N MET A 110 -12.59 0.57 -6.19
CA MET A 110 -12.11 1.01 -7.49
C MET A 110 -10.61 0.72 -7.68
N LEU A 111 -9.79 1.05 -6.68
CA LEU A 111 -8.36 0.86 -6.76
C LEU A 111 -7.96 -0.63 -6.79
N LYS A 112 -8.66 -1.48 -6.04
CA LYS A 112 -8.50 -2.94 -6.09
C LYS A 112 -8.81 -3.49 -7.48
N ASN A 113 -9.91 -3.05 -8.10
CA ASN A 113 -10.27 -3.47 -9.45
C ASN A 113 -9.22 -3.04 -10.47
N ARG A 114 -8.76 -1.78 -10.39
CA ARG A 114 -7.69 -1.27 -11.27
C ARG A 114 -6.39 -2.05 -11.10
N HIS A 115 -6.01 -2.39 -9.87
CA HIS A 115 -4.84 -3.21 -9.60
C HIS A 115 -5.00 -4.62 -10.20
N ALA A 116 -6.15 -5.26 -10.01
CA ALA A 116 -6.42 -6.58 -10.58
C ALA A 116 -6.31 -6.58 -12.12
N MET A 117 -6.83 -5.54 -12.79
CA MET A 117 -6.68 -5.37 -14.24
C MET A 117 -5.22 -5.21 -14.66
N ALA A 118 -4.45 -4.38 -13.94
CA ALA A 118 -3.03 -4.19 -14.23
C ALA A 118 -2.22 -5.50 -14.07
N VAL A 119 -2.51 -6.27 -13.02
CA VAL A 119 -1.90 -7.59 -12.80
C VAL A 119 -2.27 -8.57 -13.92
N ALA A 120 -3.53 -8.57 -14.38
CA ALA A 120 -3.95 -9.39 -15.50
C ALA A 120 -3.21 -9.02 -16.80
N ALA A 121 -3.10 -7.72 -17.11
CA ALA A 121 -2.34 -7.24 -18.26
C ALA A 121 -0.85 -7.61 -18.17
N GLN A 122 -0.24 -7.49 -16.99
CA GLN A 122 1.15 -7.91 -16.76
C GLN A 122 1.33 -9.41 -17.02
N ARG A 123 0.41 -10.27 -16.57
CA ARG A 123 0.46 -11.71 -16.83
C ARG A 123 0.35 -12.02 -18.32
N GLN A 124 -0.54 -11.35 -19.04
CA GLN A 124 -0.68 -11.48 -20.48
C GLN A 124 0.60 -11.06 -21.22
N TYR A 125 1.20 -9.94 -20.82
CA TYR A 125 2.46 -9.48 -21.38
C TYR A 125 3.60 -10.49 -21.21
N PHE A 126 3.76 -11.07 -20.02
CA PHE A 126 4.75 -12.13 -19.81
C PHE A 126 4.48 -13.38 -20.64
N ALA A 127 3.21 -13.78 -20.81
CA ALA A 127 2.86 -14.89 -21.67
C ALA A 127 3.23 -14.63 -23.14
N LEU A 128 2.94 -13.43 -23.65
CA LEU A 128 3.30 -13.01 -25.01
C LEU A 128 4.83 -12.94 -25.20
N LEU A 129 5.57 -12.42 -24.23
CA LEU A 129 7.04 -12.41 -24.28
C LEU A 129 7.62 -13.82 -24.37
N LYS A 130 7.06 -14.77 -23.62
CA LYS A 130 7.48 -16.17 -23.67
C LYS A 130 7.21 -16.78 -25.05
N GLN A 131 6.03 -16.55 -25.61
CA GLN A 131 5.69 -17.00 -26.97
C GLN A 131 6.63 -16.40 -28.02
N LEU A 132 6.92 -15.10 -27.93
CA LEU A 132 7.86 -14.43 -28.83
C LEU A 132 9.25 -15.07 -28.74
N GLN A 133 9.74 -15.33 -27.53
CA GLN A 133 11.03 -15.98 -27.31
C GLN A 133 11.09 -17.39 -27.93
N GLU A 134 10.01 -18.17 -27.81
CA GLU A 134 9.89 -19.50 -28.41
C GLU A 134 9.89 -19.45 -29.96
N GLU A 135 9.18 -18.48 -30.55
CA GLU A 135 9.16 -18.28 -32.00
C GLU A 135 10.51 -17.77 -32.54
N CYS A 136 11.19 -16.86 -31.83
CA CYS A 136 12.55 -16.44 -32.18
C CYS A 136 13.52 -17.64 -32.18
N ALA A 137 13.51 -18.45 -31.12
CA ALA A 137 14.34 -19.65 -31.03
C ALA A 137 13.99 -20.70 -32.10
N ARG A 138 12.74 -20.77 -32.56
CA ARG A 138 12.35 -21.60 -33.70
C ARG A 138 12.91 -21.04 -35.01
N GLY A 139 12.81 -19.73 -35.23
CA GLY A 139 13.35 -19.04 -36.39
C GLY A 139 14.86 -19.21 -36.54
N GLU A 140 15.61 -19.05 -35.45
CA GLU A 140 17.07 -19.26 -35.43
C GLU A 140 17.46 -20.69 -35.84
N ARG A 141 16.75 -21.71 -35.31
CA ARG A 141 16.97 -23.12 -35.67
C ARG A 141 16.70 -23.38 -37.15
N LEU A 142 15.63 -22.82 -37.70
CA LEU A 142 15.32 -22.92 -39.12
C LEU A 142 16.41 -22.27 -39.98
N HIS A 143 16.87 -21.08 -39.59
CA HIS A 143 17.92 -20.37 -40.30
C HIS A 143 19.23 -21.18 -40.33
N GLN A 144 19.65 -21.73 -39.20
CA GLN A 144 20.82 -22.62 -39.11
C GLN A 144 20.67 -23.85 -40.01
N THR A 145 19.47 -24.47 -40.03
CA THR A 145 19.20 -25.64 -40.88
C THR A 145 19.30 -25.31 -42.36
N LEU A 146 18.77 -24.15 -42.78
CA LEU A 146 18.83 -23.71 -44.17
C LEU A 146 20.26 -23.37 -44.60
N GLN A 147 21.03 -22.68 -43.75
CA GLN A 147 22.45 -22.42 -44.01
C GLN A 147 23.26 -23.72 -44.13
N GLY A 148 23.04 -24.68 -43.22
CA GLY A 148 23.70 -25.99 -43.28
C GLY A 148 23.38 -26.75 -44.57
N LYS A 149 22.12 -26.74 -45.01
CA LYS A 149 21.70 -27.35 -46.30
C LYS A 149 22.31 -26.64 -47.51
N ALA A 150 22.41 -25.31 -47.48
CA ALA A 150 23.04 -24.54 -48.55
C ALA A 150 24.55 -24.84 -48.67
N MET A 151 25.25 -24.98 -47.54
CA MET A 151 26.67 -25.36 -47.53
C MET A 151 26.89 -26.80 -48.02
N GLN A 152 26.00 -27.73 -47.69
CA GLN A 152 26.06 -29.11 -48.20
C GLN A 152 25.81 -29.19 -49.71
N ALA A 153 24.86 -28.41 -50.23
CA ALA A 153 24.60 -28.33 -51.67
C ALA A 153 25.79 -27.73 -52.44
N ALA A 154 26.44 -26.71 -51.87
CA ALA A 154 27.64 -26.10 -52.46
C ALA A 154 28.88 -27.02 -52.42
N ALA A 155 28.98 -27.93 -51.46
CA ALA A 155 30.08 -28.90 -51.36
C ALA A 155 29.89 -30.15 -52.25
N SER A 156 28.69 -30.36 -52.80
CA SER A 156 28.35 -31.50 -53.67
C SER A 156 28.34 -31.14 -55.16
N CYS A 157 28.76 -29.92 -55.51
CA CYS A 157 28.90 -29.39 -56.87
C CYS A 157 30.38 -29.18 -57.16
#